data_AF-A0AAD9C7P3-F1
#
_entry.id   AF-A0AAD9C7P3-F1
#
_cell.length_a   1.000
_cell.length_b   1.000
_cell.length_c   1.000
_cell.angle_alpha   90.00
_cell.angle_beta   90.00
_cell.angle_gamma   90.00
#
_symmetry.space_group_name_H-M   'P 1'
#
loop_
_entity.id
_entity.type
_entity.pdbx_description
1 polymer ?
#
loop_
_entity_poly.entity_id
_entity_poly.type
_entity_poly.pdbx_seq_one_letter_code
_entity_poly.pdbx_strand_id
1 'polypeptide(L)'
;MADTLRRLTHTSPFSVLQDKLESWHRDYHVISCDNNLNRCCELIELTAKVQGQLFTILNHTAAEGGHYAGMDTLKTRLLPWLGTCFSMARPVVSDDTSLQLIQDSVEKDRRIRELSASLDSDIQRKDTELCSTRLQLDSMRIGRYSAGTDVTKRESATTLLATEEEILELKADLRSAHEQVESYQRKMAAFIDYERQIRLLKDEVSYLSTDKTVLQERLVRSRSPSPLPRLSRSSSPMRSESPTRAQLTNSSRYARLISRFNDLYAVERLEAQVILRRHIDDVEMVQKIIFIAVVESFKTAKLAYRQFKLRVRKTLSLHFGLEYLEDAAVDYIVRNLDLYDIQASINDVINAMNVNPRISFPQRWTFSSSVP
;
A
#
# COMPACT_ATOMS: atom_id res chain seq x y z
N MET A 1 57.35 -19.70 13.28
CA MET A 1 57.60 -20.48 14.52
C MET A 1 59.01 -21.04 14.65
N ALA A 2 59.55 -21.72 13.62
CA ALA A 2 60.94 -22.21 13.65
C ALA A 2 61.97 -21.10 13.94
N ASP A 3 61.74 -19.88 13.44
CA ASP A 3 62.61 -18.73 13.73
C ASP A 3 62.45 -18.16 15.16
N THR A 4 61.28 -18.32 15.80
CA THR A 4 61.06 -17.90 17.19
C THR A 4 61.75 -18.86 18.15
N LEU A 5 61.65 -20.17 17.89
CA LEU A 5 62.39 -21.20 18.60
C LEU A 5 63.91 -21.06 18.37
N ARG A 6 64.34 -20.83 17.12
CA ARG A 6 65.74 -20.57 16.76
C ARG A 6 66.28 -19.33 17.47
N ARG A 7 65.51 -18.24 17.55
CA ARG A 7 65.88 -17.06 18.34
C ARG A 7 66.04 -17.41 19.82
N LEU A 8 65.11 -18.17 20.42
CA LEU A 8 65.19 -18.57 21.82
C LEU A 8 66.44 -19.42 22.12
N THR A 9 66.78 -20.37 21.23
CA THR A 9 68.00 -21.20 21.36
C THR A 9 69.29 -20.42 21.16
N HIS A 10 69.26 -19.30 20.43
CA HIS A 10 70.40 -18.38 20.29
C HIS A 10 70.41 -17.26 21.32
N THR A 11 69.33 -17.10 22.11
CA THR A 11 69.32 -16.12 23.18
C THR A 11 70.11 -16.70 24.35
N SER A 12 70.90 -15.87 25.02
CA SER A 12 71.83 -16.24 26.08
C SER A 12 71.25 -16.62 27.47
N PRO A 13 69.94 -16.58 27.81
CA PRO A 13 69.54 -16.67 29.21
C PRO A 13 69.66 -18.08 29.80
N PHE A 14 69.63 -19.13 29.00
CA PHE A 14 69.81 -20.51 29.48
C PHE A 14 71.25 -20.79 29.90
N SER A 15 72.23 -20.38 29.07
CA SER A 15 73.64 -20.49 29.41
C SER A 15 73.98 -19.60 30.61
N VAL A 16 73.47 -18.37 30.65
CA VAL A 16 73.69 -17.44 31.78
C VAL A 16 73.08 -17.96 33.09
N LEU A 17 71.89 -18.58 33.05
CA LEU A 17 71.29 -19.20 34.23
C LEU A 17 72.16 -20.35 34.74
N GLN A 18 72.65 -21.20 33.83
CA GLN A 18 73.55 -22.29 34.17
C GLN A 18 74.87 -21.78 34.75
N ASP A 19 75.53 -20.82 34.08
CA ASP A 19 76.80 -20.24 34.52
C ASP A 19 76.70 -19.61 35.92
N LYS A 20 75.60 -18.88 36.17
CA LYS A 20 75.34 -18.27 37.49
C LYS A 20 75.04 -19.31 38.57
N LEU A 21 74.30 -20.37 38.25
CA LEU A 21 74.02 -21.46 39.18
C LEU A 21 75.31 -22.21 39.56
N GLU A 22 76.15 -22.51 38.58
CA GLU A 22 77.45 -23.14 38.79
C GLU A 22 78.39 -22.23 39.59
N SER A 23 78.41 -20.93 39.31
CA SER A 23 79.17 -19.95 40.10
C SER A 23 78.66 -19.84 41.53
N TRP A 24 77.35 -19.90 41.74
CA TRP A 24 76.77 -19.88 43.08
C TRP A 24 77.13 -21.14 43.87
N HIS A 25 77.03 -22.31 43.25
CA HIS A 25 77.44 -23.57 43.87
C HIS A 25 78.92 -23.56 44.31
N ARG A 26 79.82 -23.03 43.47
CA ARG A 26 81.25 -22.91 43.81
C ARG A 26 81.50 -22.00 45.00
N ASP A 27 80.78 -20.89 45.10
CA ASP A 27 81.01 -19.87 46.13
C ASP A 27 80.10 -20.02 47.37
N TYR A 28 79.17 -20.99 47.37
CA TYR A 28 78.06 -21.06 48.33
C TYR A 28 78.52 -21.01 49.80
N HIS A 29 79.57 -21.78 50.11
CA HIS A 29 80.14 -21.85 51.46
C HIS A 29 81.09 -20.69 51.80
N VAL A 30 81.44 -19.85 50.81
CA VAL A 30 82.39 -18.74 50.95
C VAL A 30 81.67 -17.42 51.19
N ILE A 31 80.43 -17.26 50.69
CA ILE A 31 79.67 -16.00 50.78
C ILE A 31 78.64 -16.02 51.93
N SER A 32 78.23 -14.83 52.38
CA SER A 32 77.27 -14.66 53.48
C SER A 32 75.88 -15.20 53.13
N CYS A 33 75.05 -15.44 54.16
CA CYS A 33 73.65 -15.83 53.99
C CYS A 33 72.89 -14.83 53.11
N ASP A 34 73.04 -13.53 53.36
CA ASP A 34 72.37 -12.49 52.56
C ASP A 34 72.82 -12.49 51.10
N ASN A 35 74.11 -12.72 50.83
CA ASN A 35 74.61 -12.85 49.46
C ASN A 35 74.12 -14.13 48.78
N ASN A 36 74.01 -15.24 49.52
CA ASN A 36 73.41 -16.47 49.03
C ASN A 36 71.92 -16.27 48.69
N LEU A 37 71.17 -15.57 49.53
CA LEU A 37 69.76 -15.22 49.29
C LEU A 37 69.62 -14.30 48.07
N ASN A 38 70.46 -13.27 47.94
CA ASN A 38 70.45 -12.40 46.77
C ASN A 38 70.74 -13.17 45.48
N ARG A 39 71.75 -14.05 45.46
CA ARG A 39 72.03 -14.92 44.30
C ARG A 39 70.87 -15.87 43.99
N CYS A 40 70.21 -16.41 45.02
CA CYS A 40 69.01 -17.23 44.86
C CYS A 40 67.86 -16.43 44.20
N CYS A 41 67.59 -15.21 44.68
CA CYS A 41 66.58 -14.32 44.09
C CYS A 41 66.90 -13.98 42.64
N GLU A 42 68.16 -13.67 42.30
CA GLU A 42 68.57 -13.44 40.91
C GLU A 42 68.32 -14.67 40.01
N LEU A 43 68.56 -15.88 40.51
CA LEU A 43 68.29 -17.12 39.79
C LEU A 43 66.79 -17.35 39.60
N ILE A 44 65.97 -17.03 40.60
CA ILE A 44 64.50 -17.09 40.50
C ILE A 44 64.01 -16.10 39.45
N GLU A 45 64.52 -14.87 39.43
CA GLU A 45 64.16 -13.87 38.41
C GLU A 45 64.54 -14.32 36.99
N LEU A 46 65.75 -14.86 36.82
CA LEU A 46 66.18 -15.40 35.53
C LEU A 46 65.31 -16.60 35.11
N THR A 47 64.97 -17.47 36.05
CA THR A 47 64.07 -18.61 35.82
C THR A 47 62.67 -18.14 35.41
N ALA A 48 62.13 -17.10 36.06
CA ALA A 48 60.82 -16.53 35.70
C ALA A 48 60.82 -15.90 34.30
N LYS A 49 61.90 -15.22 33.91
CA LYS A 49 62.06 -14.68 32.55
C LYS A 49 62.08 -15.80 31.50
N VAL A 50 62.85 -16.86 31.75
CA VAL A 50 62.90 -18.06 30.89
C VAL A 50 61.55 -18.75 30.80
N GLN A 51 60.86 -18.95 31.93
CA GLN A 51 59.52 -19.52 31.98
C GLN A 51 58.52 -18.69 31.17
N GLY A 52 58.52 -17.36 31.31
CA GLY A 52 57.65 -16.47 30.54
C GLY A 52 57.86 -16.57 29.02
N GLN A 53 59.11 -16.69 28.58
CA GLN A 53 59.43 -16.91 27.18
C GLN A 53 58.92 -18.27 26.67
N LEU A 54 59.07 -19.34 27.46
CA LEU A 54 58.54 -20.67 27.13
C LEU A 54 57.01 -20.70 27.09
N PHE A 55 56.34 -20.02 28.01
CA PHE A 55 54.87 -19.87 28.00
C PHE A 55 54.37 -19.11 26.77
N THR A 56 55.11 -18.08 26.35
CA THR A 56 54.79 -17.35 25.12
C THR A 56 54.83 -18.28 23.92
N ILE A 57 55.84 -19.14 23.80
CA ILE A 57 55.91 -20.16 22.74
C ILE A 57 54.77 -21.16 22.86
N LEU A 58 54.49 -21.67 24.07
CA LEU A 58 53.39 -22.61 24.32
C LEU A 58 52.04 -22.06 23.82
N ASN A 59 51.74 -20.79 24.12
CA ASN A 59 50.51 -20.13 23.68
C ASN A 59 50.43 -20.01 22.15
N HIS A 60 51.53 -19.64 21.49
CA HIS A 60 51.55 -19.58 20.03
C HIS A 60 51.38 -20.98 19.41
N THR A 61 52.04 -22.00 19.97
CA THR A 61 51.92 -23.39 19.48
C THR A 61 50.50 -23.94 19.68
N ALA A 62 49.84 -23.62 20.80
CA ALA A 62 48.46 -24.01 21.03
C ALA A 62 47.48 -23.31 20.08
N ALA A 63 47.75 -22.04 19.72
CA ALA A 63 46.92 -21.28 18.79
C ALA A 63 46.97 -21.79 17.34
N GLU A 64 48.08 -22.42 16.92
CA GLU A 64 48.20 -23.03 15.58
C GLU A 64 47.33 -24.29 15.39
N GLY A 65 46.85 -24.90 16.49
CA GLY A 65 46.06 -26.12 16.49
C GLY A 65 44.57 -25.98 16.11
N GLY A 66 44.10 -24.78 15.76
CA GLY A 66 42.66 -24.52 15.56
C GLY A 66 41.85 -24.71 16.84
N HIS A 67 40.52 -24.90 16.73
CA HIS A 67 39.62 -24.87 17.89
C HIS A 67 39.79 -26.02 18.90
N TYR A 68 40.45 -27.12 18.55
CA TYR A 68 40.51 -28.31 19.41
C TYR A 68 41.88 -29.00 19.51
N ALA A 69 42.88 -28.68 18.67
CA ALA A 69 44.17 -29.37 18.78
C ALA A 69 45.03 -28.77 19.91
N GLY A 70 45.74 -29.65 20.65
CA GLY A 70 46.60 -29.27 21.78
C GLY A 70 45.90 -29.14 23.14
N MET A 71 44.57 -29.12 23.18
CA MET A 71 43.78 -29.04 24.42
C MET A 71 44.05 -30.22 25.37
N ASP A 72 44.13 -31.44 24.85
CA ASP A 72 44.40 -32.63 25.68
C ASP A 72 45.79 -32.62 26.28
N THR A 73 46.79 -32.11 25.56
CA THR A 73 48.16 -31.96 26.09
C THR A 73 48.23 -30.92 27.20
N LEU A 74 47.51 -29.80 27.07
CA LEU A 74 47.41 -28.79 28.14
C LEU A 74 46.70 -29.35 29.37
N LYS A 75 45.59 -30.08 29.19
CA LYS A 75 44.83 -30.68 30.29
C LYS A 75 45.61 -31.76 31.04
N THR A 76 46.32 -32.62 30.32
CA THR A 76 46.99 -33.78 30.92
C THR A 76 48.39 -33.47 31.47
N ARG A 77 49.08 -32.44 30.94
CA ARG A 77 50.47 -32.14 31.35
C ARG A 77 50.62 -30.81 32.08
N LEU A 78 49.99 -29.73 31.61
CA LEU A 78 50.21 -28.40 32.18
C LEU A 78 49.39 -28.17 33.47
N LEU A 79 48.09 -28.52 33.46
CA LEU A 79 47.22 -28.30 34.62
C LEU A 79 47.66 -29.08 35.87
N PRO A 80 48.03 -30.38 35.80
CA PRO A 80 48.52 -31.10 36.98
C PRO A 80 49.83 -30.52 37.52
N TRP A 81 50.73 -30.07 36.63
CA TRP A 81 51.98 -29.44 37.02
C TRP A 81 51.74 -28.14 37.79
N LEU A 82 50.88 -27.25 37.28
CA LEU A 82 50.50 -26.01 37.98
C LEU A 82 49.89 -26.29 39.36
N GLY A 83 48.98 -27.27 39.47
CA GLY A 83 48.36 -27.63 40.75
C GLY A 83 49.36 -28.08 41.82
N THR A 84 50.44 -28.75 41.39
CA THR A 84 51.45 -29.29 42.32
C THR A 84 52.43 -28.21 42.79
N CYS A 85 52.80 -27.27 41.92
CA CYS A 85 53.80 -26.23 42.23
C CYS A 85 53.37 -25.25 43.33
N PHE A 86 52.06 -25.03 43.52
CA PHE A 86 51.55 -24.11 44.55
C PHE A 86 51.20 -24.79 45.89
N SER A 87 51.33 -26.11 45.99
CA SER A 87 51.04 -26.88 47.22
C SER A 87 52.26 -27.19 48.10
N MET A 88 53.45 -26.67 47.77
CA MET A 88 54.72 -26.98 48.44
C MET A 88 54.97 -26.22 49.76
N ALA A 89 53.93 -25.67 50.39
CA ALA A 89 54.04 -25.17 51.77
C ALA A 89 53.29 -26.14 52.69
N ARG A 90 54.04 -26.96 53.43
CA ARG A 90 53.50 -27.71 54.58
C ARG A 90 53.45 -26.78 55.79
N PRO A 91 52.28 -26.47 56.39
CA PRO A 91 52.22 -26.14 57.79
C PRO A 91 52.00 -27.42 58.59
N VAL A 92 52.72 -27.54 59.70
CA VAL A 92 52.43 -28.50 60.76
C VAL A 92 51.04 -28.17 61.30
N VAL A 93 50.09 -29.10 61.17
CA VAL A 93 48.69 -28.90 61.59
C VAL A 93 48.50 -29.43 63.01
N SER A 94 47.98 -28.58 63.89
CA SER A 94 47.44 -28.96 65.20
C SER A 94 45.99 -29.43 65.04
N ASP A 95 45.61 -30.49 65.78
CA ASP A 95 44.39 -31.29 65.59
C ASP A 95 43.07 -30.49 65.50
N ASP A 96 42.99 -29.31 66.14
CA ASP A 96 41.80 -28.45 66.14
C ASP A 96 41.51 -27.77 64.79
N THR A 97 42.52 -27.59 63.93
CA THR A 97 42.33 -26.99 62.60
C THR A 97 41.71 -27.99 61.61
N SER A 98 41.94 -29.29 61.81
CA SER A 98 41.42 -30.33 60.91
C SER A 98 39.91 -30.48 61.00
N LEU A 99 39.34 -30.41 62.21
CA LEU A 99 37.90 -30.51 62.44
C LEU A 99 37.15 -29.31 61.89
N GLN A 100 37.69 -28.09 62.06
CA GLN A 100 37.10 -26.88 61.51
C GLN A 100 37.06 -26.92 59.98
N LEU A 101 38.15 -27.37 59.33
CA LEU A 101 38.22 -27.51 57.88
C LEU A 101 37.29 -28.61 57.34
N ILE A 102 37.13 -29.72 58.06
CA ILE A 102 36.17 -30.78 57.71
C ILE A 102 34.74 -30.26 57.80
N GLN A 103 34.41 -29.53 58.87
CA GLN A 103 33.07 -28.94 59.03
C GLN A 103 32.78 -27.90 57.94
N ASP A 104 33.75 -27.04 57.62
CA ASP A 104 33.65 -26.07 56.52
C ASP A 104 33.52 -26.74 55.15
N SER A 105 34.20 -27.87 54.94
CA SER A 105 34.10 -28.67 53.71
C SER A 105 32.70 -29.25 53.54
N VAL A 106 32.15 -29.86 54.60
CA VAL A 106 30.81 -30.45 54.57
C VAL A 106 29.74 -29.39 54.33
N GLU A 107 29.88 -28.20 54.93
CA GLU A 107 28.96 -27.09 54.73
C GLU A 107 29.07 -26.50 53.31
N LYS A 108 30.27 -26.41 52.74
CA LYS A 108 30.46 -26.00 51.34
C LYS A 108 29.87 -27.03 50.37
N ASP A 109 30.06 -28.32 50.61
CA ASP A 109 29.46 -29.39 49.81
C ASP A 109 27.94 -29.40 49.90
N ARG A 110 27.37 -29.01 51.06
CA ARG A 110 25.93 -28.80 51.21
C ARG A 110 25.45 -27.65 50.34
N ARG A 111 26.12 -26.50 50.41
CA ARG A 111 25.79 -25.32 49.58
C ARG A 111 25.94 -25.59 48.08
N ILE A 112 26.96 -26.34 47.68
CA ILE A 112 27.15 -26.74 46.28
C ILE A 112 25.97 -27.59 45.82
N ARG A 113 25.52 -28.57 46.62
CA ARG A 113 24.35 -29.39 46.27
C ARG A 113 23.06 -28.58 46.19
N GLU A 114 22.84 -27.65 47.11
CA GLU A 114 21.68 -26.75 47.10
C GLU A 114 21.69 -25.82 45.88
N LEU A 115 22.85 -25.22 45.56
CA LEU A 115 23.01 -24.37 44.38
C LEU A 115 22.83 -25.17 43.09
N SER A 116 23.39 -26.37 42.98
CA SER A 116 23.19 -27.26 41.83
C SER A 116 21.71 -27.62 41.64
N ALA A 117 21.01 -27.99 42.72
CA ALA A 117 19.58 -28.28 42.65
C ALA A 117 18.73 -27.05 42.25
N SER A 118 19.11 -25.86 42.71
CA SER A 118 18.45 -24.61 42.33
C SER A 118 18.68 -24.28 40.84
N LEU A 119 19.90 -24.48 40.34
CA LEU A 119 20.25 -24.27 38.94
C LEU A 119 19.51 -25.25 38.03
N ASP A 120 19.44 -26.53 38.41
CA ASP A 120 18.70 -27.55 37.66
C ASP A 120 17.20 -27.21 37.60
N SER A 121 16.62 -26.69 38.69
CA SER A 121 15.23 -26.23 38.71
C SER A 121 15.01 -25.01 37.80
N ASP A 122 15.93 -24.05 37.80
CA ASP A 122 15.87 -22.87 36.93
C ASP A 122 16.02 -23.25 35.44
N ILE A 123 16.90 -24.21 35.11
CA ILE A 123 17.07 -24.75 33.76
C ILE A 123 15.75 -25.40 33.30
N GLN A 124 15.16 -26.28 34.11
CA GLN A 124 13.88 -26.92 33.77
C GLN A 124 12.74 -25.91 33.57
N ARG A 125 12.71 -24.84 34.38
CA ARG A 125 11.72 -23.76 34.22
C ARG A 125 11.90 -23.03 32.89
N LYS A 126 13.14 -22.68 32.54
CA LYS A 126 13.47 -22.05 31.26
C LYS A 126 13.12 -22.95 30.08
N ASP A 127 13.37 -24.25 30.19
CA ASP A 127 13.01 -25.21 29.15
C ASP A 127 11.50 -25.34 28.96
N THR A 128 10.72 -25.33 30.04
CA THR A 128 9.24 -25.34 29.94
C THR A 128 8.70 -24.05 29.34
N GLU A 129 9.25 -22.88 29.71
CA GLU A 129 8.91 -21.61 29.08
C GLU A 129 9.26 -21.59 27.58
N LEU A 130 10.44 -22.07 27.19
CA LEU A 130 10.84 -22.16 25.78
C LEU A 130 9.93 -23.10 24.98
N CYS A 131 9.56 -24.26 25.54
CA CYS A 131 8.62 -25.18 24.92
C CYS A 131 7.23 -24.55 24.73
N SER A 132 6.71 -23.86 25.75
CA SER A 132 5.45 -23.11 25.67
C SER A 132 5.49 -22.04 24.59
N THR A 133 6.56 -21.25 24.56
CA THR A 133 6.73 -20.17 23.58
C THR A 133 6.84 -20.71 22.15
N ARG A 134 7.55 -21.83 21.95
CA ARG A 134 7.62 -22.52 20.64
C ARG A 134 6.25 -22.99 20.16
N LEU A 135 5.46 -23.61 21.05
CA LEU A 135 4.09 -24.06 20.73
C LEU A 135 3.17 -22.88 20.38
N GLN A 136 3.30 -21.75 21.09
CA GLN A 136 2.55 -20.52 20.77
C GLN A 136 2.97 -19.95 19.41
N LEU A 137 4.27 -19.91 19.10
CA LEU A 137 4.77 -19.43 17.82
C LEU A 137 4.30 -20.32 16.67
N ASP A 138 4.32 -21.65 16.84
CA ASP A 138 3.84 -22.59 15.83
C ASP A 138 2.33 -22.45 15.61
N SER A 139 1.54 -22.27 16.67
CA SER A 139 0.08 -22.05 16.52
C SER A 139 -0.23 -20.73 15.82
N MET A 140 0.46 -19.64 16.18
CA MET A 140 0.34 -18.33 15.51
C MET A 140 0.85 -18.37 14.07
N ARG A 141 1.84 -19.20 13.77
CA ARG A 141 2.36 -19.40 12.41
C ARG A 141 1.32 -20.12 11.55
N ILE A 142 0.80 -21.25 12.02
CA ILE A 142 -0.24 -22.01 11.34
C ILE A 142 -1.49 -21.15 11.10
N GLY A 143 -1.95 -20.41 12.12
CA GLY A 143 -3.10 -19.51 12.00
C GLY A 143 -2.89 -18.37 11.01
N ARG A 144 -1.67 -17.82 10.89
CA ARG A 144 -1.35 -16.80 9.88
C ARG A 144 -1.28 -17.38 8.47
N TYR A 145 -0.71 -18.57 8.29
CA TYR A 145 -0.64 -19.22 6.98
C TYR A 145 -2.04 -19.59 6.48
N SER A 146 -2.92 -20.12 7.32
CA SER A 146 -4.29 -20.45 6.91
C SER A 146 -5.13 -19.19 6.63
N ALA A 147 -5.15 -18.23 7.56
CA ALA A 147 -5.93 -17.01 7.40
C ALA A 147 -5.45 -16.16 6.20
N GLY A 148 -4.13 -15.98 6.04
CA GLY A 148 -3.57 -15.18 4.95
C GLY A 148 -3.78 -15.81 3.57
N THR A 149 -3.66 -17.14 3.47
CA THR A 149 -3.87 -17.85 2.20
C THR A 149 -5.34 -17.86 1.80
N ASP A 150 -6.27 -18.00 2.76
CA ASP A 150 -7.70 -18.01 2.45
C ASP A 150 -8.24 -16.61 2.14
N VAL A 151 -7.72 -15.56 2.80
CA VAL A 151 -8.06 -14.17 2.47
C VAL A 151 -7.58 -13.81 1.07
N THR A 152 -6.32 -14.12 0.73
CA THR A 152 -5.77 -13.81 -0.61
C THR A 152 -6.45 -14.60 -1.73
N LYS A 153 -6.82 -15.87 -1.51
CA LYS A 153 -7.62 -16.67 -2.46
C LYS A 153 -9.02 -16.10 -2.68
N ARG A 154 -9.66 -15.62 -1.61
CA ARG A 154 -11.00 -15.03 -1.68
C ARG A 154 -10.96 -13.67 -2.38
N GLU A 155 -10.00 -12.82 -2.06
CA GLU A 155 -9.78 -11.53 -2.72
C GLU A 155 -9.49 -11.71 -4.22
N SER A 156 -8.57 -12.61 -4.59
CA SER A 156 -8.26 -12.90 -5.99
C SER A 156 -9.46 -13.45 -6.77
N ALA A 157 -10.25 -14.36 -6.18
CA ALA A 157 -11.49 -14.84 -6.78
C ALA A 157 -12.52 -13.71 -6.98
N THR A 158 -12.68 -12.81 -6.00
CA THR A 158 -13.60 -11.67 -6.15
C THR A 158 -13.14 -10.68 -7.22
N THR A 159 -11.83 -10.43 -7.35
CA THR A 159 -11.31 -9.56 -8.40
C THR A 159 -11.51 -10.16 -9.79
N LEU A 160 -11.32 -11.48 -9.95
CA LEU A 160 -11.53 -12.14 -11.24
C LEU A 160 -13.00 -12.07 -11.66
N LEU A 161 -13.94 -12.33 -10.75
CA LEU A 161 -15.37 -12.23 -11.04
C LEU A 161 -15.79 -10.80 -11.41
N ALA A 162 -15.26 -9.78 -10.71
CA ALA A 162 -15.51 -8.39 -11.06
C ALA A 162 -15.00 -8.04 -12.47
N THR A 163 -13.81 -8.51 -12.85
CA THR A 163 -13.29 -8.31 -14.21
C THR A 163 -14.06 -9.09 -15.26
N GLU A 164 -14.59 -10.27 -14.93
CA GLU A 164 -15.40 -11.08 -15.84
C GLU A 164 -16.77 -10.42 -16.10
N GLU A 165 -17.39 -9.87 -15.06
CA GLU A 165 -18.64 -9.11 -15.17
C GLU A 165 -18.45 -7.86 -16.03
N GLU A 166 -17.36 -7.11 -15.85
CA GLU A 166 -17.02 -5.94 -16.68
C GLU A 166 -16.82 -6.32 -18.16
N ILE A 167 -16.16 -7.45 -18.45
CA ILE A 167 -15.98 -7.94 -19.82
C ILE A 167 -17.33 -8.31 -20.45
N LEU A 168 -18.24 -8.91 -19.67
CA LEU A 168 -19.58 -9.25 -20.16
C LEU A 168 -20.42 -8.00 -20.44
N GLU A 169 -20.34 -6.98 -19.58
CA GLU A 169 -20.99 -5.68 -19.77
C GLU A 169 -20.46 -4.98 -21.02
N LEU A 170 -19.13 -4.87 -21.17
CA LEU A 170 -18.50 -4.28 -22.35
C LEU A 170 -18.88 -5.01 -23.65
N LYS A 171 -19.01 -6.34 -23.62
CA LYS A 171 -19.50 -7.11 -24.78
C LYS A 171 -20.97 -6.84 -25.09
N ALA A 172 -21.81 -6.61 -24.07
CA ALA A 172 -23.21 -6.26 -24.28
C ALA A 172 -23.36 -4.87 -24.88
N ASP A 173 -22.60 -3.89 -24.37
CA ASP A 173 -22.56 -2.53 -24.89
C ASP A 173 -22.04 -2.48 -26.33
N LEU A 174 -21.01 -3.26 -26.64
CA LEU A 174 -20.48 -3.38 -28.00
C LEU A 174 -21.53 -3.90 -28.97
N ARG A 175 -22.32 -4.92 -28.58
CA ARG A 175 -23.45 -5.41 -29.41
C ARG A 175 -24.52 -4.34 -29.61
N SER A 176 -24.92 -3.65 -28.54
CA SER A 176 -25.92 -2.58 -28.63
C SER A 176 -25.45 -1.43 -29.52
N ALA A 177 -24.18 -1.05 -29.44
CA ALA A 177 -23.59 -0.04 -30.30
C ALA A 177 -23.60 -0.47 -31.77
N HIS A 178 -23.30 -1.74 -32.07
CA HIS A 178 -23.38 -2.28 -33.44
C HIS A 178 -24.81 -2.21 -33.99
N GLU A 179 -25.82 -2.61 -33.20
CA GLU A 179 -27.23 -2.52 -33.60
C GLU A 179 -27.66 -1.07 -33.87
N GLN A 180 -27.19 -0.11 -33.06
CA GLN A 180 -27.44 1.31 -33.31
C GLN A 180 -26.80 1.77 -34.62
N VAL A 181 -25.56 1.39 -34.91
CA VAL A 181 -24.89 1.72 -36.17
C VAL A 181 -25.66 1.16 -37.37
N GLU A 182 -26.10 -0.10 -37.33
CA GLU A 182 -26.93 -0.67 -38.39
C GLU A 182 -28.26 0.08 -38.56
N SER A 183 -28.86 0.53 -37.45
CA SER A 183 -30.08 1.33 -37.49
C SER A 183 -29.86 2.69 -38.17
N TYR A 184 -28.72 3.34 -37.91
CA TYR A 184 -28.34 4.59 -38.57
C TYR A 184 -28.03 4.39 -40.04
N GLN A 185 -27.37 3.28 -40.41
CA GLN A 185 -27.14 2.94 -41.81
C GLN A 185 -28.45 2.74 -42.58
N ARG A 186 -29.43 2.05 -41.98
CA ARG A 186 -30.78 1.90 -42.57
C ARG A 186 -31.48 3.25 -42.76
N LYS A 187 -31.40 4.15 -41.77
CA LYS A 187 -31.96 5.52 -41.89
C LYS A 187 -31.24 6.33 -42.97
N MET A 188 -29.93 6.19 -43.10
CA MET A 188 -29.15 6.85 -44.13
C MET A 188 -29.56 6.39 -45.54
N ALA A 189 -29.77 5.07 -45.72
CA ALA A 189 -30.27 4.52 -46.97
C ALA A 189 -31.64 5.10 -47.35
N ALA A 190 -32.56 5.20 -46.39
CA ALA A 190 -33.87 5.85 -46.61
C ALA A 190 -33.73 7.34 -46.99
N PHE A 191 -32.79 8.07 -46.39
CA PHE A 191 -32.49 9.46 -46.77
C PHE A 191 -32.04 9.59 -48.23
N ILE A 192 -31.22 8.66 -48.73
CA ILE A 192 -30.77 8.63 -50.13
C ILE A 192 -31.97 8.43 -51.07
N ASP A 193 -32.92 7.56 -50.70
CA ASP A 193 -34.14 7.34 -51.47
C ASP A 193 -35.05 8.58 -51.49
N TYR A 194 -35.22 9.24 -50.34
CA TYR A 194 -35.97 10.51 -50.27
C TYR A 194 -35.30 11.61 -51.09
N GLU A 195 -33.98 11.71 -51.07
CA GLU A 195 -33.25 12.69 -51.89
C GLU A 195 -33.43 12.41 -53.39
N ARG A 196 -33.45 11.14 -53.80
CA ARG A 196 -33.80 10.76 -55.18
C ARG A 196 -35.24 11.15 -55.52
N GLN A 197 -36.19 10.91 -54.63
CA GLN A 197 -37.59 11.28 -54.84
C GLN A 197 -37.79 12.80 -54.94
N ILE A 198 -37.09 13.57 -54.12
CA ILE A 198 -37.11 15.04 -54.18
C ILE A 198 -36.58 15.54 -55.53
N ARG A 199 -35.53 14.91 -56.08
CA ARG A 199 -35.02 15.25 -57.42
C ARG A 199 -36.08 15.00 -58.50
N LEU A 200 -36.70 13.82 -58.50
CA LEU A 200 -37.76 13.48 -59.46
C LEU A 200 -38.95 14.44 -59.37
N LEU A 201 -39.42 14.76 -58.16
CA LEU A 201 -40.51 15.71 -57.97
C LEU A 201 -40.14 17.13 -58.42
N LYS A 202 -38.89 17.56 -58.23
CA LYS A 202 -38.41 18.85 -58.75
C LYS A 202 -38.43 18.87 -60.27
N ASP A 203 -37.99 17.80 -60.92
CA ASP A 203 -38.01 17.67 -62.38
C ASP A 203 -39.46 17.70 -62.89
N GLU A 204 -40.37 16.95 -62.25
CA GLU A 204 -41.80 16.94 -62.59
C GLU A 204 -42.46 18.32 -62.39
N VAL A 205 -42.17 19.00 -61.28
CA VAL A 205 -42.65 20.38 -61.04
C VAL A 205 -42.11 21.34 -62.10
N SER A 206 -40.83 21.19 -62.50
CA SER A 206 -40.26 22.02 -63.56
C SER A 206 -40.97 21.81 -64.89
N TYR A 207 -41.26 20.55 -65.24
CA TYR A 207 -42.00 20.18 -66.45
C TYR A 207 -43.45 20.71 -66.41
N LEU A 208 -44.17 20.47 -65.33
CA LEU A 208 -45.54 20.97 -65.14
C LEU A 208 -45.59 22.51 -65.13
N SER A 209 -44.57 23.17 -64.58
CA SER A 209 -44.44 24.62 -64.62
C SER A 209 -44.28 25.13 -66.05
N THR A 210 -43.45 24.48 -66.87
CA THR A 210 -43.33 24.84 -68.30
C THR A 210 -44.64 24.62 -69.05
N ASP A 211 -45.30 23.48 -68.86
CA ASP A 211 -46.60 23.20 -69.49
C ASP A 211 -47.67 24.21 -69.06
N LYS A 212 -47.71 24.57 -67.77
CA LYS A 212 -48.59 25.61 -67.25
C LYS A 212 -48.33 26.96 -67.94
N THR A 213 -47.07 27.36 -68.13
CA THR A 213 -46.77 28.63 -68.82
C THR A 213 -47.23 28.62 -70.27
N VAL A 214 -47.05 27.52 -70.99
CA VAL A 214 -47.52 27.36 -72.39
C VAL A 214 -49.05 27.41 -72.46
N LEU A 215 -49.74 26.68 -71.57
CA LEU A 215 -51.21 26.71 -71.51
C LEU A 215 -51.74 28.08 -71.10
N GLN A 216 -51.06 28.77 -70.18
CA GLN A 216 -51.42 30.12 -69.77
C GLN A 216 -51.22 31.12 -70.91
N GLU A 217 -50.16 31.00 -71.71
CA GLU A 217 -49.95 31.82 -72.91
C GLU A 217 -51.07 31.59 -73.94
N ARG A 218 -51.48 30.33 -74.17
CA ARG A 218 -52.61 29.98 -75.03
C ARG A 218 -53.92 30.60 -74.50
N LEU A 219 -54.14 30.54 -73.20
CA LEU A 219 -55.34 31.09 -72.54
C LEU A 219 -55.38 32.63 -72.59
N VAL A 220 -54.23 33.30 -72.49
CA VAL A 220 -54.14 34.77 -72.64
C VAL A 220 -54.44 35.19 -74.08
N ARG A 221 -54.06 34.37 -75.07
CA ARG A 221 -54.43 34.56 -76.48
C ARG A 221 -55.93 34.33 -76.76
N SER A 222 -56.61 33.54 -75.93
CA SER A 222 -58.03 33.22 -76.05
C SER A 222 -58.84 33.81 -74.89
N ARG A 223 -59.16 35.11 -74.91
CA ARG A 223 -60.14 35.68 -73.97
C ARG A 223 -61.31 36.36 -74.68
N SER A 224 -62.49 35.77 -74.50
CA SER A 224 -63.77 36.47 -74.30
C SER A 224 -64.32 36.07 -72.90
N PRO A 225 -65.16 36.89 -72.24
CA PRO A 225 -65.32 36.85 -70.78
C PRO A 225 -66.57 36.10 -70.27
N SER A 226 -66.44 35.55 -69.05
CA SER A 226 -67.48 35.12 -68.06
C SER A 226 -67.77 33.59 -67.98
N PRO A 227 -68.35 33.07 -66.85
CA PRO A 227 -67.89 33.11 -65.46
C PRO A 227 -67.77 31.70 -64.80
N LEU A 228 -67.05 31.65 -63.66
CA LEU A 228 -66.78 30.56 -62.68
C LEU A 228 -67.87 29.47 -62.46
N PRO A 229 -67.53 28.23 -62.03
CA PRO A 229 -67.37 27.95 -60.58
C PRO A 229 -66.40 26.81 -60.15
N ARG A 230 -65.75 27.07 -58.99
CA ARG A 230 -65.49 26.19 -57.81
C ARG A 230 -64.93 24.77 -58.03
N LEU A 231 -63.85 24.44 -57.31
CA LEU A 231 -63.83 23.41 -56.24
C LEU A 231 -62.47 23.36 -55.53
N SER A 232 -62.51 23.74 -54.25
CA SER A 232 -61.43 23.56 -53.28
C SER A 232 -61.43 22.12 -52.78
N ARG A 233 -60.29 21.43 -52.87
CA ARG A 233 -59.91 20.32 -51.97
C ARG A 233 -58.38 20.29 -51.85
N SER A 234 -57.86 21.00 -50.86
CA SER A 234 -56.49 20.85 -50.40
C SER A 234 -56.39 19.52 -49.62
N SER A 235 -55.63 18.56 -50.14
CA SER A 235 -55.11 17.48 -49.32
C SER A 235 -54.04 18.06 -48.39
N SER A 236 -54.19 17.84 -47.10
CA SER A 236 -53.18 18.16 -46.09
C SER A 236 -51.90 17.36 -46.35
N PRO A 237 -50.70 17.97 -46.33
CA PRO A 237 -49.45 17.23 -46.37
C PRO A 237 -49.31 16.37 -45.11
N MET A 238 -48.78 15.16 -45.27
CA MET A 238 -48.37 14.31 -44.16
C MET A 238 -47.44 15.08 -43.23
N ARG A 239 -47.73 15.02 -41.92
CA ARG A 239 -46.98 15.69 -40.86
C ARG A 239 -45.50 15.29 -40.95
N SER A 240 -44.64 16.25 -41.29
CA SER A 240 -43.23 16.17 -40.98
C SER A 240 -43.06 16.17 -39.46
N GLU A 241 -42.28 15.22 -38.94
CA GLU A 241 -41.83 15.20 -37.55
C GLU A 241 -41.14 16.52 -37.22
N SER A 242 -41.86 17.38 -36.50
CA SER A 242 -41.33 18.64 -36.03
C SER A 242 -40.44 18.36 -34.82
N PRO A 243 -39.20 18.88 -34.77
CA PRO A 243 -38.30 18.65 -33.64
C PRO A 243 -38.95 19.05 -32.33
N THR A 244 -38.83 18.19 -31.31
CA THR A 244 -39.38 18.48 -29.98
C THR A 244 -38.71 19.72 -29.39
N ARG A 245 -39.44 20.56 -28.63
CA ARG A 245 -38.91 21.79 -28.02
C ARG A 245 -37.66 21.54 -27.17
N ALA A 246 -37.56 20.38 -26.52
CA ALA A 246 -36.35 19.89 -25.86
C ALA A 246 -35.11 19.81 -26.78
N GLN A 247 -35.28 19.33 -28.02
CA GLN A 247 -34.19 19.19 -29.01
C GLN A 247 -33.74 20.56 -29.52
N LEU A 248 -34.68 21.47 -29.78
CA LEU A 248 -34.40 22.83 -30.24
C LEU A 248 -33.65 23.67 -29.19
N THR A 249 -33.82 23.35 -27.91
CA THR A 249 -33.20 24.09 -26.79
C THR A 249 -31.96 23.41 -26.20
N ASN A 250 -31.51 22.29 -26.77
CA ASN A 250 -30.40 21.52 -26.19
C ASN A 250 -29.06 22.29 -26.28
N SER A 251 -28.73 22.83 -27.45
CA SER A 251 -27.50 23.59 -27.68
C SER A 251 -27.40 24.82 -26.78
N SER A 252 -28.48 25.58 -26.63
CA SER A 252 -28.50 26.78 -25.76
C SER A 252 -28.39 26.43 -24.27
N ARG A 253 -28.99 25.32 -23.84
CA ARG A 253 -28.82 24.81 -22.46
C ARG A 253 -27.40 24.36 -22.18
N TYR A 254 -26.78 23.65 -23.12
CA TYR A 254 -25.38 23.24 -23.01
C TYR A 254 -24.44 24.44 -22.93
N ALA A 255 -24.61 25.43 -23.79
CA ALA A 255 -23.84 26.67 -23.76
C ALA A 255 -24.01 27.42 -22.41
N ARG A 256 -25.24 27.50 -21.89
CA ARG A 256 -25.51 28.12 -20.58
C ARG A 256 -24.83 27.35 -19.43
N LEU A 257 -24.88 26.02 -19.46
CA LEU A 257 -24.23 25.19 -18.45
C LEU A 257 -22.71 25.44 -18.41
N ILE A 258 -22.07 25.46 -19.59
CA ILE A 258 -20.63 25.75 -19.69
C ILE A 258 -20.32 27.15 -19.17
N SER A 259 -21.09 28.16 -19.60
CA SER A 259 -20.89 29.53 -19.14
C SER A 259 -20.95 29.63 -17.61
N ARG A 260 -21.99 29.03 -16.99
CA ARG A 260 -22.14 29.05 -15.53
C ARG A 260 -21.03 28.29 -14.81
N PHE A 261 -20.57 27.18 -15.38
CA PHE A 261 -19.44 26.45 -14.83
C PHE A 261 -18.14 27.27 -14.90
N ASN A 262 -17.90 27.99 -15.99
CA ASN A 262 -16.74 28.87 -16.12
C ASN A 262 -16.78 30.00 -15.08
N ASP A 263 -17.96 30.60 -14.85
CA ASP A 263 -18.16 31.63 -13.82
C ASP A 263 -17.88 31.06 -12.41
N LEU A 264 -18.45 29.89 -12.10
CA LEU A 264 -18.21 29.15 -10.85
C LEU A 264 -16.72 28.87 -10.63
N TYR A 265 -16.01 28.45 -11.68
CA TYR A 265 -14.60 28.11 -11.60
C TYR A 265 -13.69 29.33 -11.44
N ALA A 266 -14.04 30.45 -12.10
CA ALA A 266 -13.26 31.67 -12.10
C ALA A 266 -13.46 32.51 -10.83
N VAL A 267 -14.69 32.57 -10.31
CA VAL A 267 -15.06 33.48 -9.21
C VAL A 267 -15.38 32.71 -7.94
N GLU A 268 -16.48 31.94 -7.92
CA GLU A 268 -17.03 31.33 -6.70
C GLU A 268 -16.06 30.31 -6.07
N ARG A 269 -15.26 29.61 -6.89
CA ARG A 269 -14.19 28.71 -6.42
C ARG A 269 -13.16 29.44 -5.57
N LEU A 270 -12.75 30.65 -5.97
CA LEU A 270 -11.76 31.44 -5.23
C LEU A 270 -12.36 31.95 -3.92
N GLU A 271 -13.62 32.38 -3.93
CA GLU A 271 -14.33 32.79 -2.71
C GLU A 271 -14.45 31.63 -1.71
N ALA A 272 -14.85 30.43 -2.18
CA ALA A 272 -14.90 29.23 -1.36
C ALA A 272 -13.51 28.87 -0.79
N GLN A 273 -12.45 29.02 -1.59
CA GLN A 273 -11.08 28.79 -1.14
C GLN A 273 -10.66 29.79 -0.06
N VAL A 274 -11.05 31.06 -0.16
CA VAL A 274 -10.79 32.08 0.87
C VAL A 274 -11.52 31.76 2.17
N ILE A 275 -12.78 31.31 2.10
CA ILE A 275 -13.57 30.94 3.28
C ILE A 275 -12.95 29.73 3.98
N LEU A 276 -12.65 28.66 3.24
CA LEU A 276 -12.09 27.42 3.79
C LEU A 276 -10.69 27.62 4.36
N ARG A 277 -9.86 28.49 3.76
CA ARG A 277 -8.53 28.82 4.28
C ARG A 277 -8.53 29.52 5.64
N ARG A 278 -9.67 30.04 6.11
CA ARG A 278 -9.80 30.56 7.48
C ARG A 278 -9.84 29.46 8.53
N HIS A 279 -10.07 28.21 8.12
CA HIS A 279 -10.28 27.07 9.00
C HIS A 279 -9.32 25.91 8.72
N ILE A 280 -8.69 25.89 7.54
CA ILE A 280 -7.78 24.84 7.08
C ILE A 280 -6.54 25.51 6.49
N ASP A 281 -5.38 25.31 7.12
CA ASP A 281 -4.11 25.88 6.67
C ASP A 281 -3.55 25.18 5.42
N ASP A 282 -3.89 23.91 5.22
CA ASP A 282 -3.47 23.12 4.07
C ASP A 282 -4.27 23.51 2.81
N VAL A 283 -3.58 24.19 1.89
CA VAL A 283 -4.12 24.61 0.60
C VAL A 283 -4.55 23.45 -0.28
N GLU A 284 -3.82 22.33 -0.26
CA GLU A 284 -4.15 21.16 -1.07
C GLU A 284 -5.45 20.53 -0.56
N MET A 285 -5.60 20.41 0.75
CA MET A 285 -6.84 19.94 1.36
C MET A 285 -8.04 20.83 0.99
N VAL A 286 -7.87 22.15 1.04
CA VAL A 286 -8.93 23.10 0.64
C VAL A 286 -9.34 22.88 -0.82
N GLN A 287 -8.38 22.76 -1.74
CA GLN A 287 -8.67 22.50 -3.15
C GLN A 287 -9.37 21.15 -3.35
N LYS A 288 -8.96 20.13 -2.59
CA LYS A 288 -9.53 18.79 -2.61
C LYS A 288 -10.98 18.77 -2.13
N ILE A 289 -11.29 19.50 -1.06
CA ILE A 289 -12.67 19.66 -0.56
C ILE A 289 -13.55 20.30 -1.64
N ILE A 290 -13.10 21.40 -2.25
CA ILE A 290 -13.86 22.08 -3.31
C ILE A 290 -14.08 21.17 -4.52
N PHE A 291 -13.04 20.45 -4.95
CA PHE A 291 -13.14 19.50 -6.05
C PHE A 291 -14.16 18.39 -5.75
N ILE A 292 -14.09 17.78 -4.57
CA ILE A 292 -15.01 16.71 -4.15
C ILE A 292 -16.44 17.24 -4.08
N ALA A 293 -16.66 18.45 -3.53
CA ALA A 293 -17.98 19.07 -3.47
C ALA A 293 -18.61 19.22 -4.85
N VAL A 294 -17.83 19.69 -5.84
CA VAL A 294 -18.29 19.83 -7.22
C VAL A 294 -18.60 18.47 -7.84
N VAL A 295 -17.72 17.48 -7.67
CA VAL A 295 -17.90 16.13 -8.23
C VAL A 295 -19.15 15.46 -7.66
N GLU A 296 -19.33 15.48 -6.34
CA GLU A 296 -20.51 14.90 -5.70
C GLU A 296 -21.78 15.67 -6.09
N SER A 297 -21.74 17.00 -6.25
CA SER A 297 -22.87 17.78 -6.76
C SER A 297 -23.33 17.33 -8.15
N PHE A 298 -22.40 17.14 -9.09
CA PHE A 298 -22.72 16.63 -10.42
C PHE A 298 -23.24 15.19 -10.40
N LYS A 299 -22.70 14.36 -9.51
CA LYS A 299 -23.13 12.97 -9.34
C LYS A 299 -24.55 12.89 -8.78
N THR A 300 -24.86 13.63 -7.71
CA THR A 300 -26.20 13.72 -7.13
C THR A 300 -27.21 14.27 -8.13
N ALA A 301 -26.87 15.34 -8.85
CA ALA A 301 -27.73 15.90 -9.89
C ALA A 301 -28.00 14.89 -11.03
N LYS A 302 -26.98 14.15 -11.50
CA LYS A 302 -27.15 13.11 -12.53
C LYS A 302 -28.04 11.96 -12.04
N LEU A 303 -27.87 11.51 -10.80
CA LEU A 303 -28.69 10.45 -10.21
C LEU A 303 -30.15 10.89 -10.08
N ALA A 304 -30.38 12.09 -9.55
CA ALA A 304 -31.72 12.64 -9.41
C ALA A 304 -32.40 12.84 -10.78
N TYR A 305 -31.67 13.31 -11.79
CA TYR A 305 -32.19 13.39 -13.17
C TYR A 305 -32.57 12.01 -13.72
N ARG A 306 -31.72 10.98 -13.55
CA ARG A 306 -32.03 9.61 -13.99
C ARG A 306 -33.29 9.07 -13.32
N GLN A 307 -33.41 9.25 -12.00
CA GLN A 307 -34.58 8.83 -11.25
C GLN A 307 -35.85 9.57 -11.69
N PHE A 308 -35.76 10.89 -11.85
CA PHE A 308 -36.89 11.70 -12.31
C PHE A 308 -37.31 11.31 -13.72
N LYS A 309 -36.35 11.14 -14.65
CA LYS A 309 -36.61 10.68 -16.01
C LYS A 309 -37.27 9.30 -16.03
N LEU A 310 -36.84 8.37 -15.18
CA LEU A 310 -37.47 7.06 -15.05
C LEU A 310 -38.93 7.17 -14.58
N ARG A 311 -39.21 8.01 -13.57
CA ARG A 311 -40.58 8.25 -13.07
C ARG A 311 -41.47 8.83 -14.17
N VAL A 312 -41.00 9.87 -14.84
CA VAL A 312 -41.72 10.53 -15.95
C VAL A 312 -42.01 9.54 -17.08
N ARG A 313 -41.02 8.71 -17.45
CA ARG A 313 -41.18 7.68 -18.49
C ARG A 313 -42.27 6.66 -18.11
N LYS A 314 -42.31 6.20 -16.85
CA LYS A 314 -43.36 5.30 -16.36
C LYS A 314 -44.75 5.93 -16.45
N THR A 315 -44.87 7.21 -16.08
CA THR A 315 -46.14 7.95 -16.15
C THR A 315 -46.60 8.19 -17.60
N LEU A 316 -45.68 8.56 -18.49
CA LEU A 316 -46.00 8.85 -19.89
C LEU A 316 -46.23 7.60 -20.75
N SER A 317 -45.72 6.44 -20.32
CA SER A 317 -45.92 5.17 -21.02
C SER A 317 -47.39 4.73 -21.11
N LEU A 318 -48.29 5.29 -20.29
CA LEU A 318 -49.74 5.05 -20.40
C LEU A 318 -50.40 5.84 -21.54
N HIS A 319 -49.75 6.90 -22.05
CA HIS A 319 -50.37 7.86 -22.97
C HIS A 319 -49.64 8.01 -24.31
N PHE A 320 -48.37 7.61 -24.40
CA PHE A 320 -47.53 7.78 -25.60
C PHE A 320 -46.94 6.45 -26.08
N GLY A 321 -46.82 6.30 -27.41
CA GLY A 321 -46.13 5.17 -28.03
C GLY A 321 -44.61 5.19 -27.78
N LEU A 322 -43.98 4.01 -27.82
CA LEU A 322 -42.57 3.77 -27.50
C LEU A 322 -41.59 4.67 -28.28
N GLU A 323 -41.93 5.06 -29.51
CA GLU A 323 -41.05 5.83 -30.40
C GLU A 323 -40.88 7.31 -29.99
N TYR A 324 -41.86 7.88 -29.28
CA TYR A 324 -41.83 9.30 -28.84
C TYR A 324 -41.66 9.48 -27.33
N LEU A 325 -41.61 8.38 -26.60
CA LEU A 325 -41.62 8.38 -25.14
C LEU A 325 -40.38 9.06 -24.55
N GLU A 326 -39.21 8.88 -25.16
CA GLU A 326 -37.95 9.49 -24.70
C GLU A 326 -37.95 11.00 -24.91
N ASP A 327 -38.37 11.48 -26.08
CA ASP A 327 -38.45 12.91 -26.37
C ASP A 327 -39.53 13.60 -25.52
N ALA A 328 -40.68 12.96 -25.34
CA ALA A 328 -41.75 13.46 -24.48
C ALA A 328 -41.32 13.53 -23.00
N ALA A 329 -40.58 12.53 -22.51
CA ALA A 329 -40.04 12.54 -21.16
C ALA A 329 -39.04 13.69 -20.96
N VAL A 330 -38.13 13.92 -21.91
CA VAL A 330 -37.20 15.04 -21.83
C VAL A 330 -37.94 16.39 -21.90
N ASP A 331 -38.93 16.54 -22.79
CA ASP A 331 -39.72 17.78 -22.88
C ASP A 331 -40.48 18.06 -21.58
N TYR A 332 -41.08 17.03 -20.99
CA TYR A 332 -41.75 17.13 -19.70
C TYR A 332 -40.79 17.59 -18.60
N ILE A 333 -39.59 17.00 -18.50
CA ILE A 333 -38.60 17.40 -17.50
C ILE A 333 -38.17 18.86 -17.68
N VAL A 334 -37.93 19.28 -18.93
CA VAL A 334 -37.50 20.65 -19.24
C VAL A 334 -38.57 21.69 -18.91
N ARG A 335 -39.85 21.31 -18.94
CA ARG A 335 -40.97 22.19 -18.59
C ARG A 335 -41.24 22.26 -17.09
N ASN A 336 -40.78 21.27 -16.33
CA ASN A 336 -41.04 21.13 -14.89
C ASN A 336 -39.72 21.06 -14.11
N LEU A 337 -38.84 22.04 -14.33
CA LEU A 337 -37.54 22.14 -13.65
C LEU A 337 -37.69 22.48 -12.15
N ASP A 338 -38.81 23.08 -11.78
CA ASP A 338 -39.21 23.42 -10.41
C ASP A 338 -39.47 22.21 -9.53
N LEU A 339 -39.76 21.04 -10.12
CA LEU A 339 -39.93 19.77 -9.39
C LEU A 339 -38.60 19.19 -8.87
N TYR A 340 -37.47 19.81 -9.22
CA TYR A 340 -36.16 19.41 -8.70
C TYR A 340 -35.93 19.97 -7.30
N ASP A 341 -35.89 19.08 -6.31
CA ASP A 341 -35.59 19.45 -4.93
C ASP A 341 -34.09 19.70 -4.74
N ILE A 342 -33.72 20.98 -4.83
CA ILE A 342 -32.34 21.44 -4.64
C ILE A 342 -31.88 21.21 -3.20
N GLN A 343 -32.77 21.33 -2.21
CA GLN A 343 -32.40 21.21 -0.78
C GLN A 343 -32.08 19.77 -0.41
N ALA A 344 -32.87 18.80 -0.88
CA ALA A 344 -32.54 17.39 -0.74
C ALA A 344 -31.19 17.06 -1.38
N SER A 345 -30.94 17.58 -2.59
CA SER A 345 -29.67 17.39 -3.29
C SER A 345 -28.46 17.96 -2.53
N ILE A 346 -28.59 19.15 -1.93
CA ILE A 346 -27.54 19.75 -1.09
C ILE A 346 -27.24 18.85 0.11
N ASN A 347 -28.27 18.34 0.79
CA ASN A 347 -28.09 17.46 1.95
C ASN A 347 -27.39 16.14 1.55
N ASP A 348 -27.77 15.55 0.41
CA ASP A 348 -27.13 14.34 -0.12
C ASP A 348 -25.64 14.57 -0.41
N VAL A 349 -25.29 15.73 -0.99
CA VAL A 349 -23.89 16.12 -1.24
C VAL A 349 -23.12 16.28 0.06
N ILE A 350 -23.69 16.99 1.05
CA ILE A 350 -23.07 17.19 2.36
C ILE A 350 -22.82 15.85 3.06
N ASN A 351 -23.81 14.95 3.04
CA ASN A 351 -23.67 13.61 3.60
C ASN A 351 -22.56 12.82 2.90
N ALA A 352 -22.50 12.87 1.57
CA ALA A 352 -21.47 12.21 0.78
C ALA A 352 -20.07 12.78 1.07
N MET A 353 -19.96 14.08 1.29
CA MET A 353 -18.70 14.73 1.69
C MET A 353 -18.25 14.32 3.09
N ASN A 354 -19.17 14.25 4.06
CA ASN A 354 -18.87 13.88 5.45
C ASN A 354 -18.32 12.45 5.59
N VAL A 355 -18.72 11.53 4.70
CA VAL A 355 -18.22 10.14 4.71
C VAL A 355 -17.01 9.91 3.79
N ASN A 356 -16.52 10.95 3.10
CA ASN A 356 -15.47 10.79 2.11
C ASN A 356 -14.09 10.63 2.78
N PRO A 357 -13.40 9.48 2.60
CA PRO A 357 -12.13 9.20 3.29
C PRO A 357 -10.97 10.07 2.80
N ARG A 358 -11.16 10.80 1.69
CA ARG A 358 -10.13 11.70 1.14
C ARG A 358 -10.13 13.09 1.75
N ILE A 359 -11.16 13.42 2.55
CA ILE A 359 -11.27 14.67 3.30
C ILE A 359 -10.84 14.36 4.74
N SER A 360 -9.69 14.89 5.16
CA SER A 360 -9.24 14.76 6.55
C SER A 360 -9.91 15.83 7.38
N PHE A 361 -10.76 15.44 8.32
CA PHE A 361 -11.32 16.36 9.31
C PHE A 361 -10.42 16.41 10.55
N PRO A 362 -10.04 17.60 11.06
CA PRO A 362 -9.77 17.74 12.47
C PRO A 362 -11.05 17.32 13.23
N GLN A 363 -10.93 16.53 14.30
CA GLN A 363 -12.02 15.85 15.06
C GLN A 363 -13.18 16.74 15.58
N ARG A 364 -13.28 18.01 15.19
CA ARG A 364 -14.24 18.99 15.71
C ARG A 364 -15.23 19.56 14.68
N TRP A 365 -15.20 19.15 13.41
CA TRP A 365 -15.99 19.79 12.35
C TRP A 365 -16.69 18.77 11.45
N THR A 366 -18.02 18.81 11.46
CA THR A 366 -18.88 18.20 10.42
C THR A 366 -19.37 19.31 9.50
N PHE A 367 -19.55 19.04 8.20
CA PHE A 367 -20.25 19.97 7.33
C PHE A 367 -21.72 19.98 7.77
N SER A 368 -22.15 21.08 8.40
CA SER A 368 -23.55 21.29 8.77
C SER A 368 -24.16 22.34 7.85
N SER A 369 -25.36 22.08 7.35
CA SER A 369 -26.17 23.10 6.68
C SER A 369 -26.73 24.06 7.74
N SER A 370 -25.91 25.00 8.18
CA SER A 370 -26.42 26.18 8.87
C SER A 370 -26.69 27.25 7.81
N VAL A 371 -27.98 27.41 7.50
CA VAL A 371 -28.50 28.51 6.68
C VAL A 371 -28.97 29.61 7.66
N PRO A 372 -28.66 30.91 7.42
CA PRO A 372 -29.44 32.00 8.00
C PRO A 372 -30.81 32.16 7.33
#